data_AF-A0A0L0QWA5-F1
#
_entry.id   AF-A0A0L0QWA5-F1
#
_cell.length_a   1.000
_cell.length_b   1.000
_cell.length_c   1.000
_cell.angle_alpha   90.00
_cell.angle_beta   90.00
_cell.angle_gamma   90.00
#
_symmetry.space_group_name_H-M   'P 1'
#
loop_
_entity.id
_entity.type
_entity.pdbx_description
1 polymer ?
#
loop_
_entity_poly.entity_id
_entity_poly.type
_entity_poly.pdbx_seq_one_letter_code
_entity_poly.pdbx_strand_id
1 'polypeptide(L)'
;MDIKIYDNNDTNNRTKVFFAVDDRNIVDSVTVGNSAVPVRKGFQFYVDDYVANQIDKTELVLTGGYPQLCVKEGEEIEIPTEEQEKQKEIEELERKLKELRGETEEDGSE
;
A
#
# COMPACT_ATOMS: atom_id res chain seq x y z
N MET A 1 10.09 6.97 13.15
CA MET A 1 10.49 5.81 12.33
C MET A 1 10.15 6.13 10.88
N ASP A 2 11.12 6.02 9.98
CA ASP A 2 10.94 6.31 8.55
C ASP A 2 10.36 5.10 7.82
N ILE A 3 9.26 5.31 7.11
CA ILE A 3 8.61 4.27 6.33
C ILE A 3 9.10 4.35 4.89
N LYS A 4 9.44 3.19 4.31
CA LYS A 4 9.83 3.13 2.90
C LYS A 4 8.62 3.39 2.01
N ILE A 5 8.79 4.32 1.08
CA ILE A 5 7.83 4.61 0.02
C ILE A 5 8.45 4.21 -1.32
N TYR A 6 7.59 3.82 -2.27
CA TYR A 6 8.00 3.33 -3.57
C TYR A 6 7.24 4.06 -4.68
N ASP A 7 7.88 4.25 -5.83
CA ASP A 7 7.25 4.88 -7.00
C ASP A 7 6.37 3.90 -7.80
N ASN A 8 6.58 2.58 -7.65
CA ASN A 8 5.85 1.55 -8.39
C ASN A 8 5.51 0.32 -7.55
N ASN A 9 4.51 -0.45 -8.01
CA ASN A 9 4.08 -1.72 -7.42
C ASN A 9 4.73 -2.93 -8.12
N ASP A 10 6.06 -3.00 -8.16
CA ASP A 10 6.77 -4.08 -8.87
C ASP A 10 6.56 -5.47 -8.26
N THR A 11 6.20 -5.54 -6.97
CA THR A 11 6.08 -6.80 -6.21
C THR A 11 4.65 -7.28 -6.02
N ASN A 12 3.64 -6.56 -6.54
CA ASN A 12 2.21 -6.78 -6.28
C ASN A 12 1.74 -6.72 -4.81
N ASN A 13 2.65 -6.70 -3.83
CA ASN A 13 2.36 -6.65 -2.40
C ASN A 13 2.46 -5.21 -1.83
N ARG A 14 2.27 -4.22 -2.69
CA ARG A 14 2.26 -2.81 -2.30
C ARG A 14 0.92 -2.19 -2.64
N THR A 15 0.46 -1.38 -1.72
CA THR A 15 -0.78 -0.64 -1.86
C THR A 15 -0.47 0.81 -2.18
N LYS A 16 -1.16 1.33 -3.20
CA LYS A 16 -1.12 2.76 -3.53
C LYS A 16 -1.78 3.58 -2.43
N VAL A 17 -1.09 4.63 -2.00
CA VAL A 17 -1.61 5.64 -1.09
C VAL A 17 -1.52 7.01 -1.73
N PHE A 18 -2.59 7.78 -1.57
CA PHE A 18 -2.70 9.14 -2.06
C PHE A 18 -3.02 10.08 -0.90
N PHE A 19 -2.14 11.05 -0.69
CA PHE A 19 -2.31 12.10 0.31
C PHE A 19 -2.76 13.38 -0.40
N ALA A 20 -4.02 13.74 -0.24
CA ALA A 20 -4.53 15.02 -0.70
C ALA A 20 -4.02 16.12 0.23
N VAL A 21 -3.46 17.19 -0.35
CA VAL A 21 -2.96 18.34 0.40
C VAL A 21 -3.71 19.59 0.01
N ASP A 22 -3.90 20.50 0.96
CA ASP A 22 -4.48 21.81 0.73
C ASP A 22 -3.45 22.82 0.16
N ASP A 23 -3.87 24.07 -0.05
CA ASP A 23 -3.00 25.15 -0.53
C ASP A 23 -1.86 25.52 0.45
N ARG A 24 -1.94 25.07 1.70
CA ARG A 24 -0.91 25.25 2.74
C ARG A 24 0.02 24.04 2.86
N ASN A 25 -0.13 23.05 1.98
CA ASN A 25 0.55 21.76 2.02
C ASN A 25 0.26 20.95 3.29
N ILE A 26 -0.91 21.15 3.90
CA ILE A 26 -1.40 20.35 5.02
C ILE A 26 -2.21 19.19 4.43
N VAL A 27 -2.01 17.99 4.96
CA VAL A 27 -2.79 16.80 4.56
C VAL A 27 -4.24 16.99 4.98
N ASP A 28 -5.14 17.01 4.00
CA ASP A 28 -6.60 17.10 4.19
C ASP A 28 -7.22 15.69 4.32
N SER A 29 -6.77 14.76 3.49
CA SER A 29 -7.28 13.39 3.47
C SER A 29 -6.26 12.40 2.92
N VAL A 30 -6.31 11.16 3.41
CA VAL A 30 -5.57 10.02 2.84
C VAL A 30 -6.54 9.06 2.16
N THR A 31 -6.18 8.58 0.97
CA THR A 31 -6.91 7.54 0.25
C THR A 31 -5.99 6.35 0.02
N VAL A 32 -6.42 5.18 0.49
CA VAL A 32 -5.71 3.92 0.32
C VAL A 32 -6.42 3.08 -0.74
N GLY A 33 -5.69 2.62 -1.75
CA GLY A 33 -6.23 1.69 -2.74
C GLY A 33 -5.66 1.90 -4.14
N ASN A 34 -5.50 0.78 -4.86
CA ASN A 34 -4.89 0.77 -6.19
C ASN A 34 -5.76 1.46 -7.26
N SER A 35 -7.06 1.62 -7.01
CA SER A 35 -8.02 2.32 -7.87
C SER A 35 -8.19 3.81 -7.56
N ALA A 36 -7.42 4.37 -6.63
CA ALA A 36 -7.51 5.79 -6.30
C ALA A 36 -7.04 6.65 -7.48
N VAL A 37 -7.97 7.40 -8.09
CA VAL A 37 -7.67 8.40 -9.12
C VAL A 37 -7.63 9.77 -8.43
N PRO A 38 -6.47 10.43 -8.33
CA PRO A 38 -6.37 11.70 -7.65
C PRO A 38 -7.03 12.81 -8.48
N VAL A 39 -8.12 13.38 -7.96
CA VAL A 39 -8.78 14.58 -8.50
C VAL A 39 -8.32 15.87 -7.82
N ARG A 40 -7.55 15.76 -6.74
CA ARG A 40 -7.04 16.87 -5.93
C ARG A 40 -5.51 16.94 -6.03
N LYS A 41 -4.93 18.09 -5.66
CA LYS A 41 -3.48 18.24 -5.49
C LYS A 41 -3.02 17.36 -4.32
N GLY A 42 -1.90 16.67 -4.48
CA GLY A 42 -1.45 15.71 -3.48
C GLY A 42 -0.20 14.95 -3.89
N PHE A 43 0.19 14.00 -3.05
CA PHE A 43 1.31 13.10 -3.26
C PHE A 43 0.80 11.67 -3.39
N GLN A 44 1.30 10.96 -4.41
CA GLN A 44 0.99 9.55 -4.66
C GLN A 44 2.26 8.73 -4.55
N PHE A 45 2.21 7.64 -3.79
CA PHE A 45 3.28 6.66 -3.70
C PHE A 45 2.71 5.31 -3.27
N TYR A 46 3.54 4.27 -3.30
CA TYR A 46 3.20 2.92 -2.86
C TYR A 46 3.89 2.61 -1.54
N VAL A 47 3.20 1.89 -0.66
CA VAL A 47 3.72 1.39 0.61
C VAL A 47 3.43 -0.10 0.73
N ASP A 48 4.16 -0.81 1.58
CA ASP A 48 3.86 -2.20 1.86
C ASP A 48 2.45 -2.35 2.48
N ASP A 49 1.78 -3.47 2.21
CA ASP A 49 0.40 -3.67 2.65
C ASP A 49 0.20 -3.60 4.16
N TYR A 50 1.19 -4.02 4.96
CA TYR A 50 1.11 -3.90 6.43
C TYR A 50 1.13 -2.44 6.90
N VAL A 51 1.80 -1.55 6.16
CA VAL A 51 1.78 -0.10 6.39
C VAL A 51 0.43 0.46 5.96
N ALA A 52 -0.07 0.07 4.79
CA ALA A 52 -1.35 0.56 4.28
C ALA A 52 -2.53 0.25 5.22
N ASN A 53 -2.52 -0.92 5.86
CA ASN A 53 -3.51 -1.30 6.88
C ASN A 53 -3.40 -0.47 8.18
N GLN A 54 -2.27 0.22 8.39
CA GLN A 54 -1.99 1.03 9.56
C GLN A 54 -1.73 2.49 9.18
N ILE A 55 -2.25 2.95 8.03
CA ILE A 55 -1.96 4.29 7.50
C ILE A 55 -2.40 5.39 8.47
N ASP A 56 -3.43 5.16 9.28
CA ASP A 56 -3.91 6.08 10.31
C ASP A 56 -2.85 6.40 11.38
N LYS A 57 -1.90 5.47 11.61
CA LYS A 57 -0.77 5.64 12.52
C LYS A 57 0.40 6.42 11.90
N THR A 58 0.28 6.78 10.62
CA THR A 58 1.32 7.45 9.85
C THR A 58 0.95 8.89 9.54
N GLU A 59 1.95 9.70 9.28
CA GLU A 59 1.81 11.07 8.81
C GLU A 59 2.76 11.34 7.66
N LEU A 60 2.31 12.17 6.72
CA LEU A 60 3.14 12.65 5.62
C LEU A 60 3.85 13.93 6.05
N VAL A 61 5.18 13.88 6.04
CA VAL A 61 6.06 15.01 6.34
C VAL A 61 6.76 15.45 5.05
N LEU A 62 6.76 16.75 4.78
CA LEU A 62 7.45 17.33 3.62
C LEU A 62 8.82 17.85 4.05
N THR A 63 9.84 17.00 3.98
CA THR A 63 11.21 17.37 4.32
C THR A 63 11.94 17.83 3.07
N GLY A 64 12.36 19.10 3.02
CA GLY A 64 13.14 19.63 1.88
C GLY A 64 12.42 19.60 0.53
N GLY A 65 11.08 19.57 0.54
CA GLY A 65 10.25 19.47 -0.67
C GLY A 65 9.95 18.04 -1.13
N TYR A 66 10.47 17.02 -0.42
CA TYR A 66 10.19 15.62 -0.72
C TYR A 66 9.17 15.03 0.28
N PRO A 67 8.17 14.28 -0.20
CA PRO A 67 7.24 13.55 0.67
C PRO A 67 7.98 12.42 1.38
N GLN A 68 7.87 12.37 2.71
CA GLN A 68 8.33 11.27 3.53
C GLN A 68 7.19 10.80 4.43
N LEU A 69 6.99 9.49 4.50
CA LEU A 69 6.00 8.90 5.39
C LEU A 69 6.67 8.50 6.71
N CYS A 70 6.16 9.05 7.80
CA CYS A 70 6.67 8.83 9.14
C CYS A 70 5.57 8.25 10.03
N VAL A 71 5.97 7.48 11.05
CA VAL A 71 5.06 7.09 12.13
C VAL A 71 4.79 8.30 13.02
N LYS A 72 3.52 8.52 13.38
CA LYS A 72 3.11 9.59 14.28
C LYS A 72 3.79 9.47 15.65
N GLU A 73 3.98 10.61 16.31
CA GLU A 73 4.56 10.62 17.66
C GLU A 73 3.68 9.82 18.64
N GLY A 74 4.27 8.81 19.28
CA GLY A 74 3.58 7.92 20.24
C GLY A 74 2.91 6.69 19.63
N GLU A 75 2.92 6.55 18.30
CA GLU A 75 2.39 5.37 17.61
C GLU A 75 3.52 4.39 17.22
N GLU A 76 3.16 3.11 17.07
CA GLU A 76 4.05 2.06 16.59
C GLU A 76 3.36 1.26 15.47
N ILE A 77 4.13 0.97 14.41
CA ILE A 77 3.68 0.10 13.32
C ILE A 77 4.11 -1.32 13.65
N GLU A 78 3.15 -2.23 13.56
CA GLU A 78 3.43 -3.66 13.61
C GLU A 78 3.99 -4.09 12.26
N ILE A 79 5.28 -4.41 12.24
CA ILE A 79 5.95 -5.00 11.08
C ILE A 79 5.72 -6.51 11.16
N PRO A 80 5.13 -7.14 10.13
CA PRO A 80 4.97 -8.58 10.12
C PRO A 80 6.35 -9.24 10.22
N THR A 81 6.45 -10.29 11.03
CA THR A 81 7.67 -11.10 11.09
C THR A 81 7.85 -11.87 9.78
N GLU A 82 9.07 -12.30 9.45
CA GLU A 82 9.36 -13.12 8.26
C GLU A 82 8.42 -14.34 8.11
N GLU A 83 7.95 -14.90 9.23
CA GLU A 83 7.02 -16.03 9.24
C GLU A 83 5.60 -15.63 8.77
N GLN A 84 5.12 -14.44 9.16
CA GLN A 84 3.84 -13.91 8.71
C GLN A 84 3.88 -13.48 7.24
N GLU A 85 5.02 -12.96 6.77
CA GLU A 85 5.22 -12.65 5.35
C GLU A 85 5.20 -13.91 4.48
N LYS A 86 5.90 -14.98 4.90
CA LYS A 86 5.86 -16.27 4.21
C LYS A 86 4.44 -16.84 4.15
N GLN A 87 3.67 -16.71 5.21
CA GLN A 87 2.31 -17.26 5.24
C GLN A 87 1.35 -16.49 4.32
N LYS A 88 1.49 -15.15 4.24
CA LYS A 88 0.76 -14.34 3.25
C LYS A 88 1.19 -14.67 1.82
N GLU A 89 2.49 -14.82 1.57
CA GLU A 89 2.99 -15.18 0.25
C GLU A 89 2.46 -16.54 -0.20
N ILE A 90 2.39 -17.52 0.71
CA ILE A 90 1.75 -18.82 0.45
C ILE A 90 0.27 -18.63 0.09
N GLU A 91 -0.50 -17.86 0.88
CA GLU A 91 -1.93 -17.63 0.61
C GLU A 91 -2.17 -16.92 -0.74
N GLU A 92 -1.33 -15.94 -1.08
CA GLU A 92 -1.44 -15.21 -2.34
C GLU A 92 -1.06 -16.09 -3.54
N LEU A 93 -0.03 -16.92 -3.39
CA LEU A 93 0.34 -17.93 -4.38
C LEU A 93 -0.76 -18.98 -4.54
N GLU A 94 -1.38 -19.43 -3.45
CA GLU A 94 -2.54 -20.34 -3.50
C GLU A 94 -3.73 -19.70 -4.19
N ARG A 95 -3.99 -18.40 -3.96
CA ARG A 95 -5.04 -17.66 -4.65
C ARG A 95 -4.77 -17.55 -6.15
N LYS A 96 -3.56 -17.18 -6.56
CA LYS A 96 -3.14 -17.14 -7.97
C LYS A 96 -3.23 -18.52 -8.62
N LEU A 97 -2.80 -19.57 -7.92
CA LEU A 97 -2.94 -20.96 -8.38
C LEU A 97 -4.41 -21.35 -8.55
N LYS A 98 -5.30 -20.90 -7.66
CA LYS A 98 -6.74 -21.15 -7.75
C LYS A 98 -7.36 -20.42 -8.94
N GLU A 99 -6.98 -19.19 -9.21
CA GLU A 99 -7.44 -18.45 -10.40
C GLU A 99 -6.98 -19.14 -11.70
N LEU A 100 -5.70 -19.51 -11.79
CA LEU A 100 -5.14 -20.24 -12.94
C LEU A 100 -5.77 -21.62 -13.14
N ARG A 101 -6.09 -22.33 -12.05
CA ARG A 101 -6.79 -23.62 -12.11
C ARG A 101 -8.27 -23.45 -12.48
N GLY A 102 -8.91 -22.37 -12.05
CA GLY A 102 -10.29 -22.04 -12.43
C GLY A 102 -10.41 -21.74 -13.93
N GLU A 103 -9.42 -21.08 -14.53
CA GLU A 103 -9.36 -20.88 -16.00
C GLU A 103 -9.11 -22.17 -16.79
N THR A 104 -8.74 -23.28 -16.13
CA THR A 104 -8.52 -24.58 -16.80
C THR A 104 -9.79 -25.42 -16.89
N GLU A 105 -10.88 -25.07 -16.19
CA GLU A 105 -12.11 -25.89 -16.16
C GLU A 105 -13.24 -25.42 -17.11
N GLU A 106 -13.07 -24.35 -17.91
CA GLU A 106 -14.09 -23.88 -18.87
C GLU A 106 -13.77 -24.03 -20.37
N ASP A 107 -12.65 -24.66 -20.77
CA ASP A 107 -12.35 -24.95 -22.19
C ASP A 107 -12.14 -26.46 -22.43
N GLY A 108 -13.12 -27.26 -22.00
CA GLY A 108 -12.98 -28.72 -22.08
C GLY A 108 -14.25 -29.52 -21.85
N SER A 109 -15.42 -29.08 -22.34
CA SER A 109 -16.60 -29.93 -22.42
C SER A 109 -17.57 -29.46 -23.51
N GLU A 110 -17.47 -30.17 -24.64
CA GLU A 110 -18.49 -30.44 -25.69
C GLU A 110 -18.99 -29.33 -26.63
#